data_AF-I9KZ79-F1
#
_entry.id   AF-I9KZ79-F1
#
_cell.length_a   1.000
_cell.length_b   1.000
_cell.length_c   1.000
_cell.angle_alpha   90.00
_cell.angle_beta   90.00
_cell.angle_gamma   90.00
#
_symmetry.space_group_name_H-M   'P 1'
#
loop_
_entity.id
_entity.type
_entity.pdbx_description
1 polymer ?
#
loop_
_entity_poly.entity_id
_entity_poly.type
_entity_poly.pdbx_seq_one_letter_code
_entity_poly.pdbx_strand_id
1 'polypeptide(L)'
;MFTQLNPTIPLHVMGKGDGYALGMIDYGQEHNLIWVTALDGSGEIWCAPNHTVRLGRNWTMGRVENPLIAKDKAAERAAAKSGQSFGVTGADDAKAGEANPVCG
;
A
#
# COMPACT_ATOMS: atom_id res chain seq x y z
N MET A 1 -21.13 13.28 14.83
CA MET A 1 -22.01 13.22 13.63
C MET A 1 -21.37 12.30 12.60
N PHE A 2 -22.16 11.47 11.91
CA PHE A 2 -21.69 10.74 10.73
C PHE A 2 -22.33 11.33 9.47
N THR A 3 -21.49 11.65 8.48
CA THR A 3 -21.91 12.13 7.17
C THR A 3 -21.54 11.10 6.13
N GLN A 4 -22.53 10.46 5.50
CA GLN A 4 -22.29 9.58 4.37
C GLN A 4 -21.92 10.42 3.13
N LEU A 5 -20.90 9.97 2.39
CA LEU A 5 -20.52 10.56 1.11
C LEU A 5 -21.25 9.86 -0.03
N ASN A 6 -21.83 10.65 -0.92
CA ASN A 6 -22.47 10.17 -2.13
C ASN A 6 -22.24 11.19 -3.26
N PRO A 7 -21.34 10.92 -4.23
CA PRO A 7 -20.61 9.67 -4.43
C PRO A 7 -19.47 9.46 -3.42
N THR A 8 -18.94 8.23 -3.36
CA THR A 8 -17.70 7.93 -2.63
C THR A 8 -16.51 8.66 -3.25
N ILE A 9 -15.57 9.14 -2.43
CA ILE A 9 -14.45 9.97 -2.90
C ILE A 9 -13.15 9.15 -2.89
N PRO A 10 -12.41 9.05 -4.01
CA PRO A 10 -11.12 8.39 -4.02
C PRO A 10 -10.10 9.21 -3.22
N LEU A 11 -9.43 8.54 -2.28
CA LEU A 11 -8.43 9.12 -1.40
C LEU A 11 -7.27 8.14 -1.17
N HIS A 12 -6.20 8.65 -0.58
CA HIS A 12 -5.06 7.87 -0.13
C HIS A 12 -4.89 8.04 1.38
N VAL A 13 -4.82 6.94 2.11
CA VAL A 13 -4.52 6.91 3.54
C VAL A 13 -3.05 6.58 3.71
N MET A 14 -2.28 7.50 4.29
CA MET A 14 -0.85 7.35 4.50
C MET A 14 -0.55 6.07 5.30
N GLY A 15 0.37 5.23 4.80
CA GLY A 15 0.75 3.96 5.40
C GLY A 15 -0.28 2.84 5.26
N LYS A 16 -1.37 3.06 4.52
CA LYS A 16 -2.45 2.07 4.28
C LYS A 16 -2.79 1.88 2.80
N GLY A 17 -2.65 2.93 1.99
CA GLY A 17 -2.82 2.85 0.55
C GLY A 17 -4.01 3.64 0.00
N ASP A 18 -4.29 3.41 -1.27
CA ASP A 18 -5.42 4.02 -1.99
C ASP A 18 -6.76 3.37 -1.56
N GLY A 19 -7.84 4.13 -1.67
CA GLY A 19 -9.19 3.63 -1.37
C GLY A 19 -10.30 4.64 -1.62
N TYR A 20 -11.52 4.26 -1.26
CA TYR A 20 -12.74 5.06 -1.44
C TYR A 20 -13.37 5.46 -0.12
N ALA A 21 -13.50 6.76 0.10
CA ALA A 21 -14.18 7.33 1.25
C ALA A 21 -15.69 7.10 1.14
N LEU A 22 -16.25 6.41 2.14
CA LEU A 22 -17.68 6.14 2.27
C LEU A 22 -18.40 7.20 3.10
N GLY A 23 -17.68 7.83 4.03
CA GLY A 23 -18.26 8.76 4.98
C GLY A 23 -17.23 9.41 5.89
N MET A 24 -17.69 10.37 6.69
CA MET A 24 -16.89 11.12 7.64
C MET A 24 -17.55 11.12 9.01
N ILE A 25 -16.77 10.90 10.07
CA ILE A 25 -17.20 11.01 11.46
C ILE A 25 -16.57 12.27 12.06
N ASP A 26 -17.41 13.18 12.48
CA ASP A 26 -17.02 14.38 13.22
C ASP A 26 -17.39 14.21 14.71
N TYR A 27 -16.39 14.20 15.57
CA TYR A 27 -16.55 14.15 17.03
C TYR A 27 -16.56 15.54 17.69
N GLY A 28 -16.36 16.62 16.91
CA GLY A 28 -16.31 17.99 17.41
C GLY A 28 -14.89 18.54 17.56
N GLN A 29 -14.78 19.64 18.31
CA GLN A 29 -13.66 20.58 18.27
C GLN A 29 -12.31 20.01 18.72
N GLU A 30 -12.30 18.99 19.60
CA GLU A 30 -11.09 18.41 20.18
C GLU A 30 -10.60 17.15 19.46
N HIS A 31 -11.26 16.78 18.35
CA HIS A 31 -10.95 15.54 17.64
C HIS A 31 -10.68 15.79 16.16
N ASN A 32 -9.88 14.90 15.56
CA ASN A 32 -9.74 14.88 14.11
C ASN A 32 -11.06 14.47 13.48
N LEU A 33 -11.38 15.09 12.35
CA LEU A 33 -12.35 14.56 11.41
C LEU A 33 -11.86 13.20 10.91
N ILE A 34 -12.67 12.16 11.08
CA ILE A 34 -12.29 10.79 10.74
C ILE A 34 -12.93 10.41 9.41
N TRP A 35 -12.13 9.86 8.50
CA TRP A 35 -12.55 9.39 7.20
C TRP A 35 -12.72 7.88 7.22
N VAL A 36 -13.93 7.42 6.90
CA VAL A 36 -14.24 6.00 6.75
C VAL A 36 -13.99 5.60 5.31
N THR A 37 -13.00 4.73 5.09
CA THR A 37 -12.46 4.42 3.76
C THR A 37 -12.42 2.91 3.56
N ALA A 38 -12.92 2.43 2.42
CA ALA A 38 -12.64 1.08 1.95
C ALA A 38 -11.29 1.08 1.19
N LEU A 39 -10.31 0.32 1.66
CA LEU A 39 -8.97 0.25 1.06
C LEU A 39 -8.96 -0.70 -0.14
N ASP A 40 -8.33 -0.28 -1.24
CA ASP A 40 -8.32 -1.05 -2.49
C ASP A 40 -7.45 -2.32 -2.37
N GLY A 41 -6.30 -2.21 -1.70
CA GLY A 41 -5.32 -3.30 -1.60
C GLY A 41 -5.76 -4.43 -0.66
N SER A 42 -6.21 -4.09 0.55
CA SER A 42 -6.60 -5.08 1.57
C SER A 42 -8.10 -5.39 1.60
N GLY A 43 -8.95 -4.53 1.03
CA GLY A 43 -10.41 -4.63 1.17
C GLY A 43 -10.95 -4.22 2.55
N GLU A 44 -10.09 -3.81 3.48
CA GLU A 44 -10.49 -3.42 4.83
C GLU A 44 -11.25 -2.09 4.83
N ILE A 45 -12.23 -1.96 5.73
CA ILE A 45 -12.81 -0.67 6.09
C ILE A 45 -11.95 -0.06 7.19
N TRP A 46 -11.35 1.08 6.92
CA TRP A 46 -10.43 1.77 7.81
C TRP A 46 -10.93 3.17 8.19
N CYS A 47 -10.66 3.58 9.44
CA CYS A 47 -10.97 4.90 9.95
C CYS A 47 -9.67 5.72 10.09
N ALA A 48 -9.49 6.70 9.21
CA ALA A 48 -8.26 7.52 9.15
C ALA A 48 -8.50 8.95 9.67
N PRO A 49 -7.66 9.48 10.58
CA PRO A 49 -7.76 10.89 10.98
C PRO A 49 -7.32 11.82 9.84
N ASN A 50 -7.93 13.00 9.75
CA ASN A 50 -7.76 13.95 8.64
C ASN A 50 -6.30 14.22 8.23
N HIS A 51 -5.38 14.36 9.19
CA HIS A 51 -3.96 14.64 8.90
C HIS A 51 -3.24 13.51 8.14
N THR A 52 -3.80 12.30 8.12
CA THR A 52 -3.28 11.11 7.40
C THR A 52 -3.97 10.86 6.05
N VAL A 53 -4.94 11.69 5.67
CA VAL A 53 -5.70 11.50 4.43
C VAL A 53 -5.25 12.48 3.36
N ARG A 54 -5.07 12.01 2.12
CA ARG A 54 -4.69 12.85 0.98
C ARG A 54 -5.60 12.58 -0.22
N LEU A 55 -5.95 13.63 -0.94
CA LEU A 55 -6.62 13.51 -2.23
C LEU A 55 -5.63 13.00 -3.29
N GLY A 56 -6.07 12.01 -4.07
CA GLY A 56 -5.30 11.45 -5.17
C GLY A 56 -5.16 12.40 -6.37
N ARG A 57 -4.34 12.00 -7.34
CA ARG A 57 -4.22 12.68 -8.64
C ARG A 57 -5.57 12.72 -9.36
N ASN A 58 -5.81 13.76 -10.13
CA ASN A 58 -6.99 13.88 -10.99
C ASN A 58 -6.62 14.63 -12.27
N TRP A 59 -6.53 13.91 -13.38
CA TRP A 59 -6.09 14.46 -14.67
C TRP A 59 -7.11 15.42 -15.31
N THR A 60 -8.42 15.18 -15.15
CA THR A 60 -9.45 16.09 -15.69
C THR A 60 -9.45 17.44 -14.97
N MET A 61 -9.06 17.44 -13.69
CA MET A 61 -8.86 18.65 -12.89
C MET A 61 -7.42 19.19 -12.93
N GLY A 62 -6.52 18.62 -13.74
CA GLY A 62 -5.10 19.02 -13.78
C GLY A 62 -4.34 18.81 -12.45
N ARG A 63 -4.87 18.00 -11.53
CA ARG A 63 -4.27 17.71 -10.23
C ARG A 63 -3.19 16.64 -10.38
N VAL A 64 -1.94 17.06 -10.25
CA VAL A 64 -0.79 16.17 -10.17
C VAL A 64 -0.78 15.36 -8.88
N GLU A 65 -0.02 14.26 -8.86
CA GLU A 65 0.09 13.42 -7.66
C GLU A 65 0.82 14.16 -6.53
N ASN A 66 0.31 14.01 -5.30
CA ASN A 66 0.92 14.62 -4.13
C ASN A 66 2.27 13.93 -3.82
N PRO A 67 3.37 14.68 -3.62
CA PRO A 67 4.67 14.09 -3.31
C PRO A 67 4.69 13.18 -2.09
N LEU A 68 3.82 13.41 -1.10
CA LEU A 68 3.69 12.55 0.08
C LEU A 68 3.10 11.19 -0.28
N ILE A 69 2.08 11.15 -1.14
CA ILE A 69 1.53 9.90 -1.66
C ILE A 69 2.60 9.13 -2.44
N ALA A 70 3.35 9.83 -3.31
CA ALA A 70 4.41 9.20 -4.09
C ALA A 70 5.50 8.59 -3.19
N LYS A 71 5.90 9.29 -2.12
CA LYS A 71 6.84 8.80 -1.11
C LYS A 71 6.29 7.60 -0.34
N ASP A 72 5.03 7.64 0.07
CA ASP A 72 4.38 6.56 0.82
C ASP A 72 4.32 5.26 -0.01
N LYS A 73 3.83 5.36 -1.25
CA LYS A 73 3.83 4.24 -2.20
C LYS A 73 5.23 3.71 -2.50
N ALA A 74 6.25 4.58 -2.50
CA ALA A 74 7.63 4.13 -2.68
C ALA A 74 8.14 3.34 -1.46
N ALA A 75 7.80 3.76 -0.26
CA ALA A 75 8.13 3.05 0.97
C ALA A 75 7.43 1.67 1.03
N GLU A 76 6.16 1.60 0.68
CA GLU A 76 5.40 0.34 0.61
C GLU A 76 6.03 -0.65 -0.38
N ARG A 77 6.38 -0.18 -1.60
CA ARG A 77 7.09 -1.01 -2.59
C ARG A 77 8.46 -1.47 -2.10
N ALA A 78 9.19 -0.62 -1.37
CA ALA A 78 10.49 -0.99 -0.82
C ALA A 78 10.35 -2.10 0.25
N ALA A 79 9.36 -1.98 1.14
CA ALA A 79 9.05 -2.97 2.16
C ALA A 79 8.64 -4.33 1.54
N ALA A 80 7.82 -4.31 0.48
CA ALA A 80 7.44 -5.52 -0.25
C ALA A 80 8.64 -6.25 -0.87
N LYS A 81 9.64 -5.51 -1.37
CA LYS A 81 10.87 -6.09 -1.94
C LYS A 81 11.78 -6.72 -0.89
N SER A 82 11.93 -6.10 0.28
CA SER A 82 12.74 -6.68 1.37
C SER A 82 12.18 -7.99 1.92
N GLY A 83 10.86 -8.20 1.84
CA GLY A 83 10.24 -9.47 2.23
C GLY A 83 10.47 -10.62 1.25
N GLN A 84 10.86 -10.34 0.00
CA GLN A 84 11.05 -11.34 -1.05
C GLN A 84 12.49 -11.87 -1.16
N SER A 85 13.47 -11.22 -0.52
CA SER A 85 14.89 -11.60 -0.65
C SER A 85 15.33 -12.79 0.23
N PHE A 86 14.41 -13.47 0.92
CA PHE A 86 14.75 -14.64 1.77
C PHE A 86 14.57 -16.00 1.04
N GLY A 87 14.26 -16.01 -0.26
CA GLY A 87 13.87 -17.21 -1.00
C GLY A 87 14.82 -17.72 -2.11
N VAL A 88 16.02 -17.16 -2.29
CA VAL A 88 16.98 -17.65 -3.31
C VAL A 88 18.26 -18.14 -2.65
N THR A 89 18.19 -19.30 -2.00
CA THR A 89 19.35 -20.15 -1.73
C THR A 89 18.99 -21.62 -1.94
N GLY A 90 19.59 -22.25 -2.95
CA GLY A 90 19.81 -23.70 -2.98
C GLY A 90 19.01 -24.52 -4.00
N ALA A 91 19.59 -24.68 -5.20
CA ALA A 91 19.46 -25.76 -6.19
C ALA A 91 19.96 -25.13 -7.52
N ASP A 92 21.14 -25.41 -8.05
CA ASP A 92 21.63 -26.69 -8.53
C ASP A 92 23.17 -26.62 -8.68
N ASP A 93 23.93 -27.41 -7.93
CA ASP A 93 25.36 -27.67 -8.20
C ASP A 93 25.75 -29.04 -7.61
N ALA A 94 25.02 -30.09 -8.00
CA ALA A 94 25.33 -31.46 -7.60
C ALA A 94 25.15 -32.46 -8.74
N LYS A 95 26.14 -32.52 -9.65
CA LYS A 95 26.77 -33.76 -10.15
C LYS A 95 27.72 -33.47 -11.31
N ALA A 96 29.02 -33.57 -11.04
CA ALA A 96 29.97 -34.07 -12.02
C ALA A 96 30.64 -35.28 -11.36
N GLY A 97 30.41 -36.46 -11.95
CA GLY A 97 30.84 -37.75 -11.41
C GLY A 97 32.36 -37.87 -11.37
N GLU A 98 32.80 -38.46 -10.26
CA GLU A 98 34.14 -38.97 -10.03
C GLU A 98 34.42 -40.11 -11.03
N ALA A 99 35.38 -39.90 -11.93
CA ALA A 99 35.90 -40.94 -12.82
C ALA A 99 37.05 -41.66 -12.09
N ASN A 100 36.79 -42.89 -11.64
CA ASN A 100 37.82 -43.81 -11.15
C ASN A 100 38.53 -44.49 -12.33
N PRO A 101 39.88 -44.50 -12.42
CA PRO A 101 40.60 -45.24 -13.44
C PRO A 101 40.73 -46.74 -13.08
N VAL A 102 41.29 -47.52 -14.02
CA VAL A 102 41.77 -48.92 -13.93
C VAL A 102 40.87 -49.99 -14.56
N CYS A 103 41.11 -50.23 -15.86
CA CYS A 103 41.46 -51.56 -16.40
C CYS A 103 41.93 -51.40 -17.86
N GLY A 104 43.16 -51.84 -18.15
CA GLY A 104 43.78 -51.83 -19.48
C GLY A 104 45.28 -51.62 -19.41
#